data_AF-A0A7H9S3R8-F1
#
_entry.id   AF-A0A7H9S3R8-F1
#
_cell.length_a   1.000
_cell.length_b   1.000
_cell.length_c   1.000
_cell.angle_alpha   90.00
_cell.angle_beta   90.00
_cell.angle_gamma   90.00
#
_symmetry.space_group_name_H-M   'P 1'
#
loop_
_entity.id
_entity.type
_entity.pdbx_description
1 polymer ?
#
loop_
_entity_poly.entity_id
_entity_poly.type
_entity_poly.pdbx_seq_one_letter_code
_entity_poly.pdbx_strand_id
1 'polypeptide(L)'
;MSNTQHLKAADPVLRLNALETVVRAMLSSMTPEQINKARLIATRGAQLAALDPLLTPANREDVEHIQGMVDYLFAHIPDQI
;
A
#
# COMPACT_ATOMS: atom_id res chain seq x y z
N MET A 1 28.97 10.52 -7.01
CA MET A 1 28.06 10.80 -5.88
C MET A 1 26.68 10.24 -6.22
N SER A 2 26.33 9.15 -5.52
CA SER A 2 25.03 8.50 -5.28
C SER A 2 23.81 8.79 -6.17
N ASN A 3 23.49 7.85 -7.07
CA ASN A 3 22.14 7.63 -7.64
C ASN A 3 21.04 7.48 -6.56
N THR A 4 21.40 7.19 -5.31
CA THR A 4 20.47 7.08 -4.18
C THR A 4 19.90 8.43 -3.70
N GLN A 5 20.51 9.56 -4.06
CA GLN A 5 19.96 10.88 -3.69
C GLN A 5 18.78 11.29 -4.58
N HIS A 6 18.72 10.86 -5.84
CA HIS A 6 17.60 11.15 -6.74
C HIS A 6 16.32 10.40 -6.35
N LEU A 7 16.42 9.18 -5.83
CA LEU A 7 15.27 8.42 -5.30
C LEU A 7 14.69 9.07 -4.03
N LYS A 8 15.52 9.74 -3.23
CA LYS A 8 15.07 10.49 -2.05
C LYS A 8 14.29 11.77 -2.37
N ALA A 9 14.35 12.26 -3.62
CA ALA A 9 13.62 13.43 -4.09
C ALA A 9 12.53 13.10 -5.13
N ALA A 10 12.16 11.83 -5.31
CA ALA A 10 11.01 11.49 -6.13
C ALA A 10 9.75 12.15 -5.54
N ASP A 11 9.06 12.92 -6.37
CA ASP A 11 7.77 13.54 -6.07
C ASP A 11 6.84 12.50 -5.40
N PRO A 12 6.13 12.86 -4.31
CA PRO A 12 5.16 11.98 -3.66
C PRO A 12 4.22 11.26 -4.64
N VAL A 13 3.83 11.92 -5.72
CA VAL A 13 3.00 11.34 -6.79
C VAL A 13 3.76 10.25 -7.56
N LEU A 14 5.04 10.49 -7.88
CA LEU A 14 5.87 9.51 -8.57
C LEU A 14 6.10 8.25 -7.72
N ARG A 15 6.25 8.42 -6.40
CA ARG A 15 6.37 7.31 -5.45
C ARG A 15 5.08 6.50 -5.35
N LEU A 16 3.94 7.18 -5.28
CA LEU A 16 2.63 6.53 -5.25
C LEU A 16 2.40 5.71 -6.52
N ASN A 17 2.69 6.27 -7.70
CA ASN A 17 2.55 5.60 -8.99
C ASN A 17 3.47 4.37 -9.11
N ALA A 18 4.70 4.46 -8.59
CA ALA A 18 5.63 3.34 -8.58
C ALA A 18 5.13 2.20 -7.65
N LEU A 19 4.63 2.54 -6.46
CA LEU A 19 4.01 1.59 -5.52
C LEU A 19 2.79 0.91 -6.15
N GLU A 20 1.90 1.69 -6.77
CA GLU A 20 0.74 1.16 -7.47
C GLU A 20 1.15 0.18 -8.58
N THR A 21 2.16 0.53 -9.38
CA THR A 21 2.68 -0.34 -10.46
C THR A 21 3.21 -1.66 -9.91
N VAL A 22 4.00 -1.62 -8.83
CA VAL A 22 4.56 -2.82 -8.18
C VAL A 22 3.43 -3.68 -7.59
N VAL A 23 2.48 -3.07 -6.89
CA VAL A 23 1.35 -3.77 -6.29
C VAL A 23 0.49 -4.43 -7.36
N ARG A 24 0.16 -3.72 -8.46
CA ARG A 24 -0.56 -4.28 -9.61
C ARG A 24 0.18 -5.47 -10.22
N ALA A 25 1.49 -5.35 -10.43
CA ALA A 25 2.30 -6.45 -10.96
C ALA A 25 2.29 -7.67 -10.03
N MET A 26 2.46 -7.47 -8.71
CA MET A 26 2.38 -8.54 -7.72
C MET A 26 1.02 -9.25 -7.77
N LEU A 27 -0.07 -8.48 -7.77
CA LEU A 27 -1.42 -9.02 -7.75
C LEU A 27 -1.77 -9.76 -9.05
N SER A 28 -1.29 -9.29 -10.20
CA SER A 28 -1.50 -9.96 -11.50
C SER A 28 -0.93 -11.38 -11.57
N SER A 29 0.00 -11.71 -10.68
CA SER A 29 0.61 -13.05 -10.57
C SER A 29 -0.08 -13.96 -9.54
N MET A 30 -1.08 -13.45 -8.83
CA MET A 30 -1.78 -14.15 -7.75
C MET A 30 -3.11 -14.72 -8.23
N THR A 31 -3.52 -15.83 -7.61
CA THR A 31 -4.89 -16.34 -7.78
C THR A 31 -5.91 -15.42 -7.08
N PRO A 32 -7.19 -15.44 -7.47
CA PRO A 32 -8.24 -14.66 -6.80
C PRO A 32 -8.29 -14.90 -5.28
N GLU A 33 -8.02 -16.13 -4.84
CA GLU A 33 -8.01 -16.51 -3.44
C GLU A 33 -6.80 -15.93 -2.68
N GLN A 34 -5.65 -15.82 -3.33
CA GLN A 34 -4.47 -15.13 -2.80
C GLN A 34 -4.68 -13.62 -2.74
N ILE A 35 -5.34 -13.03 -3.74
CA ILE A 35 -5.71 -11.60 -3.75
C ILE A 35 -6.65 -11.29 -2.58
N ASN A 36 -7.66 -12.12 -2.33
CA ASN A 36 -8.57 -11.97 -1.19
C ASN A 36 -7.83 -12.07 0.16
N LYS A 37 -6.86 -12.99 0.28
CA LYS A 37 -6.00 -13.07 1.47
C LYS A 37 -5.12 -11.84 1.64
N ALA A 38 -4.51 -11.34 0.56
CA ALA A 38 -3.70 -10.12 0.60
C ALA A 38 -4.52 -8.91 1.03
N ARG A 39 -5.76 -8.77 0.52
CA ARG A 39 -6.73 -7.75 0.96
C ARG A 39 -6.99 -7.84 2.46
N LEU A 40 -7.33 -9.02 2.96
CA LEU A 40 -7.62 -9.24 4.37
C LEU A 40 -6.42 -8.88 5.28
N ILE A 41 -5.21 -9.27 4.87
CA ILE A 41 -3.97 -8.97 5.61
C ILE A 41 -3.72 -7.46 5.62
N ALA A 42 -3.84 -6.79 4.48
CA ALA A 42 -3.61 -5.35 4.37
C ALA A 42 -4.62 -4.55 5.22
N THR A 43 -5.91 -4.90 5.15
CA THR A 43 -6.96 -4.24 5.95
C THR A 43 -6.73 -4.44 7.45
N ARG A 44 -6.41 -5.68 7.89
CA ARG A 44 -6.16 -5.96 9.31
C ARG A 44 -4.86 -5.31 9.80
N GLY A 45 -3.83 -5.23 8.95
CA GLY A 45 -2.60 -4.53 9.25
C GLY A 45 -2.84 -3.03 9.48
N ALA A 46 -3.62 -2.39 8.61
CA ALA A 46 -4.02 -0.99 8.78
C ALA A 46 -4.84 -0.76 10.07
N GLN A 47 -5.78 -1.66 10.37
CA GLN A 47 -6.55 -1.61 11.62
C GLN A 47 -5.67 -1.82 12.86
N LEU A 48 -4.69 -2.73 12.81
CA LEU A 48 -3.77 -2.96 13.93
C LEU A 48 -2.88 -1.72 14.15
N ALA A 49 -2.40 -1.11 13.07
CA ALA A 49 -1.65 0.14 13.13
C ALA A 49 -2.47 1.29 13.76
N ALA A 50 -3.79 1.29 13.56
CA ALA A 50 -4.71 2.24 14.20
C ALA A 50 -4.84 2.06 15.72
N LEU A 51 -4.62 0.85 16.22
CA LEU A 51 -4.90 0.47 17.60
C LEU A 51 -3.66 0.48 18.49
N ASP A 52 -2.47 0.37 17.91
CA ASP A 52 -1.21 0.30 18.65
C ASP A 52 -0.25 1.45 18.28
N PRO A 53 -0.21 2.52 19.10
CA PRO A 53 0.70 3.65 18.92
C PRO A 53 2.20 3.28 19.02
N LEU A 54 2.54 2.10 19.55
CA LEU A 54 3.92 1.61 19.65
C LEU A 54 4.36 0.86 18.38
N LEU A 55 3.44 0.21 17.67
CA LEU A 55 3.71 -0.44 16.38
C LEU A 55 3.76 0.57 15.23
N THR A 56 3.02 1.66 15.38
CA THR A 56 3.01 2.78 14.46
C THR A 56 2.99 4.05 15.30
N PRO A 57 4.12 4.77 15.43
CA PRO A 57 4.11 6.13 16.00
C PRO A 57 3.38 7.14 15.10
N ALA A 58 2.66 6.62 14.10
CA ALA A 58 1.87 7.31 13.13
C ALA A 58 0.70 7.97 13.86
N ASN A 59 0.57 9.26 13.65
CA ASN A 59 -0.60 10.01 14.07
C ASN A 59 -1.85 9.43 13.36
N ARG A 60 -3.05 9.77 13.86
CA ARG A 60 -4.31 9.30 13.29
C ARG A 60 -4.40 9.52 11.76
N GLU A 61 -3.79 10.59 11.27
CA GLU A 61 -3.74 10.96 9.85
C GLU A 61 -2.95 9.94 9.01
N ASP A 62 -1.81 9.45 9.50
CA ASP A 62 -1.02 8.43 8.82
C ASP A 62 -1.76 7.09 8.71
N VAL A 63 -2.52 6.72 9.75
CA VAL A 63 -3.35 5.52 9.75
C VAL A 63 -4.48 5.63 8.74
N GLU A 64 -5.18 6.77 8.72
CA GLU A 64 -6.24 7.06 7.74
C GLU A 64 -5.67 7.06 6.31
N HIS A 65 -4.44 7.54 6.12
CA HIS A 65 -3.74 7.49 4.84
C HIS A 65 -3.43 6.06 4.41
N ILE A 66 -2.90 5.21 5.30
CA ILE A 66 -2.61 3.79 5.02
C ILE A 66 -3.91 3.05 4.65
N GLN A 67 -4.97 3.27 5.43
CA GLN A 67 -6.28 2.68 5.17
C GLN A 67 -6.80 3.11 3.77
N GLY A 68 -6.72 4.40 3.45
CA GLY A 68 -7.12 4.95 2.15
C GLY A 68 -6.29 4.41 0.98
N MET A 69 -4.99 4.19 1.16
CA MET A 69 -4.14 3.56 0.15
C MET A 69 -4.53 2.10 -0.09
N VAL A 70 -4.79 1.33 0.97
CA VAL A 70 -5.25 -0.06 0.86
C VAL A 70 -6.58 -0.10 0.09
N ASP A 71 -7.55 0.71 0.49
CA ASP A 71 -8.87 0.74 -0.15
C ASP A 71 -8.77 1.19 -1.61
N TYR A 72 -8.00 2.24 -1.91
CA TYR A 72 -7.77 2.73 -3.27
C TYR A 72 -7.14 1.65 -4.16
N LEU A 73 -6.07 1.00 -3.69
CA LEU A 73 -5.40 -0.07 -4.43
C LEU A 73 -6.38 -1.20 -4.70
N PHE A 74 -7.10 -1.69 -3.68
CA PHE A 74 -8.00 -2.84 -3.86
C PHE A 74 -9.29 -2.54 -4.62
N ALA A 75 -9.73 -1.27 -4.69
CA ALA A 75 -10.86 -0.83 -5.51
C ALA A 75 -10.49 -0.63 -6.99
N HIS A 76 -9.21 -0.38 -7.30
CA HIS A 76 -8.74 -0.12 -8.66
C HIS A 76 -7.88 -1.24 -9.26
N ILE A 77 -7.71 -2.37 -8.55
CA ILE A 77 -7.32 -3.62 -9.21
C ILE A 77 -8.48 -3.99 -10.12
N PRO A 78 -8.29 -4.10 -11.43
CA PRO A 78 -9.37 -4.55 -12.30
C PRO A 78 -9.83 -5.92 -11.83
N ASP A 79 -11.14 -6.15 -11.79
CA ASP A 79 -11.77 -7.48 -11.57
C ASP A 79 -11.31 -8.55 -12.60
N GLN A 80 -10.38 -8.21 -13.50
CA GLN A 80 -9.89 -9.02 -14.60
C GLN A 80 -8.62 -9.82 -14.26
N ILE A 81 -8.40 -10.16 -12.98
CA ILE A 81 -7.45 -11.22 -12.59
C ILE A 81 -8.24 -12.49 -12.29
#